data_AF-A0A5K0XU64-F1
#
_entry.id   AF-A0A5K0XU64-F1
#
_cell.length_a   1.000
_cell.length_b   1.000
_cell.length_c   1.000
_cell.angle_alpha   90.00
_cell.angle_beta   90.00
_cell.angle_gamma   90.00
#
_symmetry.space_group_name_H-M   'P 1'
#
loop_
_entity.id
_entity.type
_entity.pdbx_description
1 polymer ?
#
loop_
_entity_poly.entity_id
_entity_poly.type
_entity_poly.pdbx_seq_one_letter_code
_entity_poly.pdbx_strand_id
1 'polypeptide(L)'
;MYSSGNPTNIANPVKDASVQVDIKTTAGRLTLYQTTLCEMLPWEELEASGFELDRQGYLETYNVNDIQLICCQADASSVWSLPHPVQLKFMDSLDDMHIFFSWVLTRDRPRGKEVVQYRNPVEHPPDPLKLKKLLNGTAKSVRINNVYPRYFRVTGSGEVRLFEED
;
A
#
# COMPACT_ATOMS: atom_id res chain seq x y z
N MET A 1 -6.39 -18.03 -1.68
CA MET A 1 -4.95 -17.91 -2.01
C MET A 1 -4.44 -19.33 -2.30
N TYR A 2 -4.33 -19.75 -3.56
CA TYR A 2 -3.90 -21.12 -3.89
C TYR A 2 -2.36 -21.27 -3.84
N SER A 3 -1.86 -22.23 -3.06
CA SER A 3 -0.45 -22.60 -2.98
C SER A 3 -0.24 -23.98 -3.60
N SER A 4 0.00 -24.03 -4.92
CA SER A 4 0.38 -25.27 -5.61
C SER A 4 1.84 -25.62 -5.29
N GLY A 5 2.09 -26.56 -4.36
CA GLY A 5 3.42 -27.17 -4.25
C GLY A 5 3.86 -27.80 -2.93
N ASN A 6 3.02 -27.95 -1.91
CA ASN A 6 3.32 -28.75 -0.71
C ASN A 6 2.02 -29.25 -0.07
N PRO A 7 1.98 -30.40 0.64
CA PRO A 7 0.73 -31.10 1.02
C PRO A 7 -0.03 -30.44 2.17
N THR A 8 0.26 -29.18 2.47
CA THR A 8 -0.45 -28.43 3.50
C THR A 8 -1.28 -27.35 2.83
N ASN A 9 -2.56 -27.66 2.61
CA ASN A 9 -3.65 -26.70 2.37
C ASN A 9 -3.82 -25.79 3.61
N ILE A 10 -2.76 -25.10 4.00
CA ILE A 10 -2.75 -24.21 5.16
C ILE A 10 -2.85 -22.80 4.62
N ALA A 11 -3.86 -22.06 5.09
CA ALA A 11 -3.99 -20.64 4.86
C ALA A 11 -2.70 -19.93 5.27
N ASN A 12 -2.29 -18.93 4.50
CA ASN A 12 -1.08 -18.16 4.78
C ASN A 12 -1.43 -16.67 4.87
N PRO A 13 -2.17 -16.29 5.93
CA PRO A 13 -2.70 -14.95 6.09
C PRO A 13 -1.58 -13.93 6.26
N VAL A 14 -1.89 -12.68 5.92
CA VAL A 14 -1.12 -11.51 6.34
C VAL A 14 -1.38 -11.30 7.84
N LYS A 15 -0.30 -11.15 8.60
CA LYS A 15 -0.33 -10.88 10.04
C LYS A 15 0.16 -9.49 10.42
N ASP A 16 0.78 -8.78 9.49
CA ASP A 16 1.16 -7.39 9.65
C ASP A 16 1.30 -6.74 8.27
N ALA A 17 0.99 -5.46 8.19
CA ALA A 17 1.01 -4.70 6.96
C ALA A 17 1.46 -3.26 7.22
N SER A 18 2.15 -2.69 6.25
CA SER A 18 2.42 -1.26 6.22
C SER A 18 2.25 -0.70 4.81
N VAL A 19 1.83 0.56 4.78
CA VAL A 19 1.64 1.34 3.56
C VAL A 19 2.62 2.49 3.59
N GLN A 20 3.24 2.76 2.44
CA GLN A 20 4.18 3.86 2.28
C GLN A 20 3.96 4.57 0.96
N VAL A 21 4.01 5.90 1.00
CA VAL A 21 4.08 6.77 -0.18
C VAL A 21 5.39 7.53 -0.13
N ASP A 22 6.20 7.37 -1.18
CA ASP A 22 7.47 8.04 -1.33
C ASP A 22 7.46 8.98 -2.51
N ILE A 23 8.25 10.05 -2.41
CA ILE A 23 8.65 10.89 -3.52
C ILE A 23 10.17 10.83 -3.68
N LYS A 24 10.64 10.67 -4.92
CA LYS A 24 12.04 10.67 -5.29
C LYS A 24 12.27 11.78 -6.31
N THR A 25 13.32 12.55 -6.10
CA THR A 25 13.80 13.59 -7.02
C THR A 25 15.31 13.41 -7.22
N THR A 26 15.94 14.30 -7.99
CA THR A 26 17.39 14.38 -8.10
C THR A 26 18.09 14.75 -6.78
N ALA A 27 17.39 15.41 -5.85
CA ALA A 27 17.93 15.77 -4.54
C ALA A 27 17.87 14.64 -3.50
N GLY A 28 17.08 13.58 -3.76
CA GLY A 28 16.98 12.42 -2.88
C GLY A 28 15.60 11.79 -2.84
N ARG A 29 15.29 11.08 -1.74
CA ARG A 29 13.99 10.45 -1.51
C ARG A 29 13.42 10.95 -0.19
N LEU A 30 12.11 11.17 -0.17
CA LEU A 30 11.35 11.55 1.00
C LEU A 30 10.11 10.68 1.11
N THR A 31 9.84 10.16 2.30
CA THR A 31 8.61 9.41 2.60
C THR A 31 7.50 10.42 2.91
N LEU A 32 6.53 10.62 2.03
CA LEU A 32 5.41 11.55 2.24
C LEU A 32 4.43 11.04 3.32
N TYR A 33 4.23 9.73 3.35
CA TYR A 33 3.30 9.08 4.26
C TYR A 33 3.78 7.66 4.52
N GLN A 34 3.67 7.23 5.77
CA GLN A 34 3.86 5.85 6.15
C GLN A 34 2.96 5.54 7.33
N THR A 35 2.28 4.40 7.27
CA THR A 35 1.61 3.83 8.44
C THR A 35 1.95 2.35 8.57
N THR A 36 2.15 1.94 9.81
CA THR A 36 2.28 0.54 10.23
C THR A 36 1.09 0.12 11.09
N LEU A 37 0.11 1.01 11.26
CA LEU A 37 -1.11 0.76 12.03
C LEU A 37 -2.18 0.24 11.08
N CYS A 38 -2.07 -1.05 10.77
CA CYS A 38 -3.01 -1.76 9.92
C CYS A 38 -3.65 -2.91 10.68
N GLU A 39 -4.95 -3.10 10.46
CA GLU A 39 -5.73 -4.20 10.99
C GLU A 39 -6.05 -5.19 9.87
N MET A 40 -5.93 -6.48 10.17
CA MET A 40 -6.28 -7.56 9.26
C MET A 40 -7.58 -8.21 9.75
N LEU A 41 -8.67 -7.90 9.06
CA LEU A 41 -10.00 -8.41 9.40
C LEU A 41 -10.28 -9.69 8.60
N PRO A 42 -10.65 -10.81 9.26
CA PRO A 42 -11.04 -12.03 8.59
C PRO A 42 -12.30 -11.83 7.75
N TRP A 43 -12.34 -12.44 6.55
CA TRP A 43 -13.49 -12.30 5.65
C TRP A 43 -14.77 -12.92 6.21
N GLU A 44 -14.68 -14.05 6.91
CA GLU A 44 -15.82 -14.75 7.52
C GLU A 44 -16.63 -13.84 8.46
N GLU A 45 -15.93 -13.01 9.26
CA GLU A 45 -16.56 -12.05 10.17
C GLU A 45 -17.24 -10.89 9.41
N LEU A 46 -16.65 -10.48 8.28
CA LEU A 46 -17.18 -9.41 7.44
C LEU A 46 -18.43 -9.87 6.67
N GLU A 47 -18.44 -11.08 6.14
CA GLU A 47 -19.63 -11.65 5.48
C GLU A 47 -20.81 -11.75 6.46
N ALA A 48 -20.55 -12.23 7.69
CA ALA A 48 -21.57 -12.34 8.72
C ALA A 48 -22.18 -10.98 9.11
N SER A 49 -21.44 -9.89 8.96
CA SER A 49 -21.92 -8.53 9.23
C SER A 49 -22.82 -7.93 8.14
N GLY A 50 -22.93 -8.59 6.97
CA GLY A 50 -23.79 -8.18 5.86
C GLY A 50 -23.24 -7.04 4.99
N PHE A 51 -21.97 -6.68 5.12
CA PHE A 51 -21.33 -5.69 4.24
C PHE A 51 -20.95 -6.32 2.89
N GLU A 52 -21.55 -5.83 1.80
CA GLU A 52 -21.20 -6.24 0.44
C GLU A 52 -19.88 -5.56 -0.01
N LEU A 53 -18.76 -6.25 0.24
CA LEU A 53 -17.42 -5.75 -0.07
C LEU A 53 -16.88 -6.21 -1.42
N ASP A 54 -17.48 -7.20 -2.06
CA ASP A 54 -17.08 -7.77 -3.36
C ASP A 54 -18.24 -7.80 -4.36
N ARG A 55 -18.66 -6.60 -4.82
CA ARG A 55 -19.79 -6.46 -5.75
C ARG A 55 -19.56 -7.10 -7.12
N GLN A 56 -18.31 -7.23 -7.51
CA GLN A 56 -17.91 -7.75 -8.81
C GLN A 56 -17.62 -9.26 -8.78
N GLY A 57 -17.69 -9.89 -7.61
CA GLY A 57 -17.44 -11.33 -7.45
C GLY A 57 -15.97 -11.74 -7.67
N TYR A 58 -15.01 -10.81 -7.51
CA TYR A 58 -13.59 -11.10 -7.71
C TYR A 58 -13.04 -12.13 -6.72
N LEU A 59 -13.67 -12.24 -5.55
CA LEU A 59 -13.23 -13.05 -4.43
C LEU A 59 -13.96 -14.40 -4.34
N GLU A 60 -15.05 -14.61 -5.09
CA GLU A 60 -15.88 -15.83 -5.05
C GLU A 60 -15.11 -17.13 -5.34
N THR A 61 -14.01 -17.04 -6.11
CA THR A 61 -13.18 -18.19 -6.47
C THR A 61 -12.18 -18.60 -5.38
N TYR A 62 -12.08 -17.82 -4.30
CA TYR A 62 -11.15 -18.06 -3.21
C TYR A 62 -11.85 -18.63 -1.97
N ASN A 63 -11.11 -19.40 -1.17
CA ASN A 63 -11.61 -19.85 0.13
C ASN A 63 -11.74 -18.65 1.07
N VAL A 64 -12.82 -18.59 1.85
CA VAL A 64 -13.07 -17.51 2.84
C VAL A 64 -11.91 -17.32 3.82
N ASN A 65 -11.21 -18.40 4.19
CA ASN A 65 -10.05 -18.35 5.09
C ASN A 65 -8.80 -17.73 4.47
N ASP A 66 -8.79 -17.57 3.14
CA ASP A 66 -7.67 -16.97 2.42
C ASP A 66 -7.91 -15.49 2.07
N ILE A 67 -9.06 -14.95 2.45
CA ILE A 67 -9.45 -13.57 2.17
C ILE A 67 -9.35 -12.78 3.47
N GLN A 68 -8.74 -11.60 3.40
CA GLN A 68 -8.65 -10.66 4.51
C GLN A 68 -8.87 -9.25 3.99
N LEU A 69 -9.55 -8.43 4.77
CA LEU A 69 -9.58 -6.98 4.56
C LEU A 69 -8.46 -6.36 5.38
N ILE A 70 -7.60 -5.58 4.73
CA ILE A 70 -6.54 -4.81 5.39
C ILE A 70 -6.97 -3.36 5.50
N CYS A 71 -7.15 -2.88 6.72
CA CYS A 71 -7.56 -1.51 7.03
C CYS A 71 -6.40 -0.77 7.70
N CYS A 72 -5.84 0.24 7.05
CA CYS A 72 -4.74 1.04 7.60
C CYS A 72 -5.21 2.43 8.04
N GLN A 73 -4.61 2.96 9.11
CA GLN A 73 -4.89 4.31 9.60
C GLN A 73 -4.54 5.37 8.56
N ALA A 74 -5.43 6.36 8.38
CA ALA A 74 -5.20 7.46 7.44
C ALA A 74 -4.06 8.40 7.88
N ASP A 75 -3.83 8.50 9.18
CA ASP A 75 -2.72 9.28 9.74
C ASP A 75 -1.41 8.47 9.69
N ALA A 76 -0.31 9.19 9.46
CA ALA A 76 1.02 8.60 9.45
C ALA A 76 1.43 8.15 10.87
N SER A 77 2.12 7.02 10.98
CA SER A 77 2.63 6.52 12.26
C SER A 77 3.88 7.27 12.75
N SER A 78 4.46 8.13 11.91
CA SER A 78 5.65 8.92 12.24
C SER A 78 5.51 10.38 11.80
N VAL A 79 6.04 11.29 12.61
CA VAL A 79 6.09 12.73 12.30
C VAL A 79 7.19 13.02 11.28
N TRP A 80 6.93 14.02 10.43
CA TRP A 80 7.89 14.51 9.46
C TRP A 80 8.94 15.42 10.08
N SER A 81 10.15 14.89 10.28
CA SER A 81 11.30 15.63 10.81
C SER A 81 12.25 16.02 9.69
N LEU A 82 11.82 16.91 8.79
CA LEU A 82 12.65 17.39 7.68
C LEU A 82 13.23 18.78 7.99
N PRO A 83 14.57 18.94 8.07
CA PRO A 83 15.18 20.25 8.28
C PRO A 83 14.82 21.23 7.16
N HIS A 84 14.56 22.49 7.51
CA HIS A 84 14.13 23.50 6.53
C HIS A 84 15.06 23.66 5.31
N PRO A 85 16.41 23.65 5.44
CA PRO A 85 17.30 23.72 4.27
C PRO A 85 17.16 22.51 3.33
N VAL A 86 16.85 21.33 3.88
CA VAL A 86 16.60 20.12 3.09
C VAL A 86 15.27 20.25 2.36
N GLN A 87 14.26 20.81 3.02
CA GLN A 87 12.95 21.08 2.43
C GLN A 87 13.02 21.96 1.19
N LEU A 88 13.74 23.09 1.30
CA LEU A 88 13.88 24.05 0.20
C LEU A 88 14.60 23.41 -0.99
N LYS A 89 15.73 22.73 -0.76
CA LYS A 89 16.44 22.01 -1.83
C LYS A 89 15.59 20.92 -2.47
N PHE A 90 14.79 20.21 -1.66
CA PHE A 90 13.89 19.18 -2.17
C PHE A 90 12.80 19.80 -3.06
N MET A 91 12.21 20.92 -2.62
CA MET A 91 11.23 21.67 -3.40
C MET A 91 11.76 22.14 -4.75
N ASP A 92 13.02 22.61 -4.82
CA ASP A 92 13.66 23.03 -6.06
C ASP A 92 13.83 21.87 -7.06
N SER A 93 13.92 20.64 -6.57
CA SER A 93 14.10 19.44 -7.39
C SER A 93 12.80 18.75 -7.85
N LEU A 94 11.63 19.29 -7.53
CA LEU A 94 10.33 18.64 -7.81
C LEU A 94 9.93 18.60 -9.28
N ASP A 95 10.63 19.34 -10.15
CA ASP A 95 10.29 19.38 -11.58
C ASP A 95 10.61 18.04 -12.29
N ASP A 96 11.50 17.22 -11.71
CA ASP A 96 11.80 15.85 -12.12
C ASP A 96 11.60 14.89 -10.94
N MET A 97 10.32 14.57 -10.67
CA MET A 97 9.92 13.76 -9.52
C MET A 97 9.21 12.47 -9.91
N HIS A 98 9.41 11.44 -9.09
CA HIS A 98 8.69 10.18 -9.17
C HIS A 98 8.07 9.86 -7.82
N ILE A 99 6.77 9.54 -7.82
CA ILE A 99 6.07 9.09 -6.62
C ILE A 99 5.90 7.58 -6.69
N PHE A 100 6.05 6.91 -5.56
CA PHE A 100 5.86 5.47 -5.43
C PHE A 100 4.88 5.17 -4.31
N PHE A 101 3.98 4.24 -4.57
CA PHE A 101 3.18 3.60 -3.55
C PHE A 101 3.73 2.22 -3.26
N SER A 102 3.75 1.84 -1.98
CA SER A 102 4.23 0.53 -1.57
C SER A 102 3.34 -0.09 -0.50
N TRP A 103 3.14 -1.41 -0.62
CA TRP A 103 2.74 -2.26 0.49
C TRP A 103 3.95 -3.07 0.96
N VAL A 104 4.10 -3.22 2.27
CA VAL A 104 4.94 -4.26 2.86
C VAL A 104 4.04 -5.14 3.71
N LEU A 105 3.98 -6.41 3.36
CA LEU A 105 3.07 -7.39 3.94
C LEU A 105 3.88 -8.50 4.58
N THR A 106 3.66 -8.75 5.87
CA THR A 106 4.27 -9.86 6.58
C THR A 106 3.25 -10.97 6.74
N ARG A 107 3.58 -12.16 6.25
CA ARG A 107 2.71 -13.34 6.27
C ARG A 107 3.07 -14.28 7.40
N ASP A 108 2.11 -15.08 7.84
CA ASP A 108 2.34 -16.10 8.85
C ASP A 108 2.93 -17.40 8.30
N ARG A 109 4.01 -17.27 7.51
CA ARG A 109 4.69 -18.41 6.93
C ARG A 109 5.80 -18.88 7.87
N PRO A 110 5.93 -20.19 8.14
CA PRO A 110 6.95 -20.68 9.08
C PRO A 110 8.38 -20.64 8.54
N ARG A 111 8.59 -20.55 7.20
CA ARG A 111 9.93 -20.44 6.58
C ARG A 111 9.91 -19.65 5.27
N GLY A 112 10.56 -18.48 5.27
CA GLY A 112 11.05 -17.78 4.07
C GLY A 112 9.99 -17.07 3.24
N LYS A 113 10.33 -15.90 2.68
CA LYS A 113 9.38 -15.00 1.99
C LYS A 113 8.20 -14.56 2.86
N GLU A 114 8.43 -14.43 4.16
CA GLU A 114 7.44 -13.93 5.12
C GLU A 114 7.07 -12.49 4.79
N VAL A 115 8.07 -11.66 4.52
CA VAL A 115 7.90 -10.29 4.08
C VAL A 115 7.80 -10.25 2.55
N VAL A 116 6.74 -9.64 2.07
CA VAL A 116 6.46 -9.41 0.65
C VAL A 116 6.29 -7.92 0.44
N GLN A 117 6.97 -7.38 -0.58
CA GLN A 117 6.86 -5.97 -0.92
C GLN A 117 6.19 -5.82 -2.29
N TYR A 118 5.18 -4.97 -2.34
CA TYR A 118 4.64 -4.41 -3.56
C TYR A 118 5.12 -2.97 -3.67
N ARG A 119 5.58 -2.56 -4.86
CA ARG A 119 5.95 -1.17 -5.11
C ARG A 119 5.58 -0.82 -6.54
N ASN A 120 4.81 0.24 -6.72
CA ASN A 120 4.41 0.73 -8.02
C ASN A 120 4.70 2.23 -8.14
N PRO A 121 5.31 2.71 -9.24
CA PRO A 121 5.26 4.13 -9.57
C PRO A 121 3.81 4.59 -9.70
N VAL A 122 3.55 5.81 -9.25
CA VAL A 122 2.30 6.51 -9.55
C VAL A 122 2.38 7.00 -10.99
N GLU A 123 1.47 6.54 -11.84
CA GLU A 123 1.45 6.88 -13.27
C GLU A 123 1.21 8.37 -13.53
N HIS A 124 0.32 8.98 -12.74
CA HIS A 124 -0.10 10.37 -12.89
C HIS A 124 0.22 11.15 -11.60
N PRO A 125 1.50 11.52 -11.36
CA PRO A 125 1.86 12.32 -10.21
C PRO A 125 1.18 13.70 -10.28
N PRO A 126 0.92 14.35 -9.13
CA PRO A 126 0.33 15.68 -9.12
C PRO A 126 1.29 16.72 -9.70
N ASP A 127 0.76 17.89 -10.06
CA ASP A 127 1.57 19.04 -10.51
C ASP A 127 2.64 19.42 -9.47
N PRO A 128 3.93 19.53 -9.85
CA PRO A 128 5.01 19.98 -8.98
C PRO A 128 4.68 21.28 -8.21
N LEU A 129 3.97 22.22 -8.83
CA LEU A 129 3.58 23.47 -8.18
C LEU A 129 2.62 23.23 -6.99
N LYS A 130 1.70 22.26 -7.11
CA LYS A 130 0.78 21.89 -6.02
C LYS A 130 1.55 21.25 -4.87
N LEU A 131 2.55 20.42 -5.17
CA LEU A 131 3.41 19.84 -4.13
C LEU A 131 4.31 20.90 -3.48
N LYS A 132 4.88 21.84 -4.24
CA LYS A 132 5.61 22.99 -3.68
C LYS A 132 4.75 23.76 -2.68
N LYS A 133 3.47 24.00 -3.02
CA LYS A 133 2.49 24.64 -2.13
C LYS A 133 2.09 23.78 -0.92
N LEU A 134 2.09 22.45 -1.06
CA LEU A 134 1.84 21.55 0.07
C LEU A 134 3.02 21.59 1.05
N LEU A 135 4.25 21.45 0.53
CA LEU A 135 5.47 21.43 1.34
C LEU A 135 5.70 22.77 2.05
N ASN A 136 5.42 23.91 1.41
CA ASN A 136 5.56 25.21 2.06
C ASN A 136 4.41 25.57 3.03
N GLY A 137 3.40 24.69 3.18
CA GLY A 137 2.26 24.88 4.07
C GLY A 137 1.17 25.83 3.57
N THR A 138 1.22 26.30 2.32
CA THR A 138 0.20 27.20 1.75
C THR A 138 -1.01 26.46 1.17
N ALA A 139 -0.86 25.19 0.80
CA ALA A 139 -1.94 24.28 0.44
C ALA A 139 -2.14 23.23 1.53
N LYS A 140 -3.40 22.82 1.76
CA LYS A 140 -3.75 21.84 2.79
C LYS A 140 -3.74 20.39 2.29
N SER A 141 -3.90 20.17 0.98
CA SER A 141 -3.99 18.84 0.43
C SER A 141 -3.60 18.80 -1.06
N VAL A 142 -3.21 17.61 -1.49
CA VAL A 142 -3.03 17.24 -2.89
C VAL A 142 -3.73 15.90 -3.11
N ARG A 143 -4.35 15.71 -4.28
CA ARG A 143 -4.94 14.44 -4.65
C ARG A 143 -4.02 13.72 -5.63
N ILE A 144 -3.79 12.44 -5.37
CA ILE A 144 -3.11 11.52 -6.28
C ILE A 144 -4.11 10.41 -6.59
N ASN A 145 -4.40 10.19 -7.86
CA ASN A 145 -5.42 9.23 -8.29
C ASN A 145 -4.81 7.84 -8.50
N ASN A 146 -5.63 6.80 -8.35
CA ASN A 146 -5.31 5.41 -8.68
C ASN A 146 -4.04 4.88 -7.99
N VAL A 147 -3.82 5.28 -6.73
CA VAL A 147 -2.61 4.91 -5.97
C VAL A 147 -2.82 3.65 -5.13
N TYR A 148 -4.02 3.49 -4.58
CA TYR A 148 -4.32 2.46 -3.58
C TYR A 148 -5.14 1.34 -4.21
N PRO A 149 -4.53 0.19 -4.55
CA PRO A 149 -5.26 -0.92 -5.13
C PRO A 149 -6.19 -1.55 -4.09
N ARG A 150 -7.47 -1.68 -4.45
CA ARG A 150 -8.48 -2.27 -3.56
C ARG A 150 -8.38 -3.79 -3.47
N TYR A 151 -8.11 -4.46 -4.59
CA TYR A 151 -7.99 -5.92 -4.66
C TYR A 151 -6.61 -6.30 -5.18
N PHE A 152 -5.94 -7.17 -4.44
CA PHE A 152 -4.67 -7.78 -4.85
C PHE A 152 -4.53 -9.15 -4.22
N ARG A 153 -3.79 -10.03 -4.89
CA ARG A 153 -3.44 -11.35 -4.37
C ARG A 153 -1.97 -11.39 -3.99
N VAL A 154 -1.67 -11.96 -2.83
CA VAL A 154 -0.30 -12.31 -2.45
C VAL A 154 -0.08 -13.77 -2.82
N THR A 155 0.86 -14.05 -3.69
CA THR A 155 1.09 -15.42 -4.18
C THR A 155 1.92 -16.25 -3.20
N GLY A 156 1.83 -17.58 -3.27
CA GLY A 156 2.71 -18.48 -2.51
C GLY A 156 4.21 -18.21 -2.76
N SER A 157 4.56 -17.75 -3.97
CA SER A 157 5.91 -17.34 -4.34
C SER A 157 6.35 -15.99 -3.75
N GLY A 158 5.49 -15.27 -3.05
CA GLY A 158 5.82 -14.00 -2.39
C GLY A 158 5.80 -12.79 -3.32
N GLU A 159 4.97 -12.83 -4.37
CA GLU A 159 4.69 -11.68 -5.24
C GLU A 159 3.28 -11.15 -4.96
N VAL A 160 3.11 -9.82 -4.99
CA VAL A 160 1.78 -9.19 -5.01
C VAL A 160 1.37 -8.96 -6.45
N ARG A 161 0.16 -9.41 -6.80
CA ARG A 161 -0.43 -9.18 -8.12
C ARG A 161 -1.77 -8.48 -7.95
N LEU A 162 -1.97 -7.38 -8.65
CA LEU A 162 -3.27 -6.73 -8.69
C LEU A 162 -4.27 -7.61 -9.45
N PHE A 163 -5.55 -7.44 -9.13
CA PHE A 163 -6.61 -7.91 -10.01
C PHE A 163 -6.67 -6.96 -11.19
N GLU A 164 -6.78 -7.50 -12.41
CA GLU A 164 -6.97 -6.68 -13.60
C GLU A 164 -8.38 -6.08 -13.51
N GLU A 165 -8.48 -4.75 -13.63
CA GLU A 165 -9.77 -4.10 -13.88
C GLU A 165 -10.05 -4.30 -15.38
N ASP A 166 -10.99 -5.17 -15.73
CA ASP A 166 -11.56 -5.26 -17.08
C ASP A 166 -12.42 -4.03 -17.42
#